data_AF-A0A0F8WGK0-F1
#
_entry.id   AF-A0A0F8WGK0-F1
#
_cell.length_a   1.000
_cell.length_b   1.000
_cell.length_c   1.000
_cell.angle_alpha   90.00
_cell.angle_beta   90.00
_cell.angle_gamma   90.00
#
_symmetry.space_group_name_H-M   'P 1'
#
loop_
_entity.id
_entity.type
_entity.pdbx_description
1 polymer ?
#
loop_
_entity_poly.entity_id
_entity_poly.type
_entity_poly.pdbx_seq_one_letter_code
_entity_poly.pdbx_strand_id
1 'polypeptide(L)'
;MEIQAFQPKVVASWSLPMNEVRILPIGDIQFGAQGCDIDRLKRHIDWGMENDCYFIGLGDYLDVASPSNRRMLQEVTLYDSVREMMDRKMEEELKALLHTLGPTKGRWLGLVSGHHYWQFGDGTTTDTRLAQALDTKYMGDGAAVSILQFVHRSPSRKNRLTGTAKIWYHHGRGAGQTAGAPLNKLEHIAKTFNADIYLMG
;
A
#
# COMPACT_ATOMS: atom_id res chain seq x y z
N MET A 1 14.62 24.86 -1.34
CA MET A 1 13.32 25.38 -0.89
C MET A 1 12.84 24.42 0.19
N GLU A 2 13.12 24.72 1.45
CA GLU A 2 12.63 23.90 2.56
C GLU A 2 11.10 24.02 2.62
N ILE A 3 10.41 22.89 2.57
CA ILE A 3 8.96 22.85 2.78
C ILE A 3 8.75 23.14 4.26
N GLN A 4 8.34 24.37 4.58
CA GLN A 4 7.87 24.71 5.92
C GLN A 4 6.67 23.82 6.25
N ALA A 5 6.66 23.24 7.44
CA ALA A 5 5.60 22.36 7.90
C ALA A 5 4.23 23.06 7.78
N PHE A 6 3.44 22.63 6.80
CA PHE A 6 2.08 23.10 6.64
C PHE A 6 1.22 22.42 7.71
N GLN A 7 0.70 23.21 8.66
CA GLN A 7 -0.35 22.75 9.56
C GLN A 7 -1.71 23.03 8.90
N PRO A 8 -2.46 22.00 8.48
CA PRO A 8 -3.78 22.19 7.90
C PRO A 8 -4.72 22.82 8.94
N LYS A 9 -5.40 23.90 8.57
CA LYS A 9 -6.53 24.43 9.35
C LYS A 9 -7.69 23.44 9.25
N VAL A 10 -7.86 22.62 10.28
CA VAL A 10 -9.06 21.79 10.45
C VAL A 10 -10.26 22.68 10.78
N VAL A 11 -11.32 22.55 10.00
CA VAL A 11 -12.60 23.22 10.25
C VAL A 11 -13.56 22.16 10.73
N ALA A 12 -14.22 22.40 11.87
CA ALA A 12 -15.25 21.48 12.35
C ALA A 12 -16.38 21.41 11.30
N SER A 13 -16.61 20.21 10.75
CA SER A 13 -17.72 20.01 9.81
C SER A 13 -19.03 20.14 10.57
N TRP A 14 -19.76 21.23 10.31
CA TRP A 14 -21.06 21.51 10.92
C TRP A 14 -22.12 20.42 10.64
N SER A 15 -21.92 19.61 9.60
CA SER A 15 -22.89 18.61 9.13
C SER A 15 -22.49 17.16 9.38
N LEU A 16 -21.26 16.89 9.85
CA LEU A 16 -20.76 15.52 10.00
C LEU A 16 -20.13 15.34 11.39
N PRO A 17 -20.91 14.94 12.42
CA PRO A 17 -20.40 14.52 13.72
C PRO A 17 -19.76 13.14 13.60
N MET A 18 -18.70 13.03 12.80
CA MET A 18 -18.02 11.78 12.48
C MET A 18 -16.68 11.76 13.18
N ASN A 19 -16.38 10.63 13.81
CA ASN A 19 -15.01 10.36 14.26
C ASN A 19 -14.11 10.33 13.03
N GLU A 20 -13.01 11.06 13.11
CA GLU A 20 -11.99 11.07 12.06
C GLU A 20 -11.49 9.64 11.83
N VAL A 21 -11.45 9.19 10.57
CA VAL A 21 -10.79 7.94 10.18
C VAL A 21 -9.54 8.30 9.42
N ARG A 22 -8.39 7.88 9.94
CA ARG A 22 -7.08 8.14 9.33
C ARG A 22 -6.60 6.94 8.55
N ILE A 23 -6.03 7.21 7.39
CA ILE A 23 -5.53 6.18 6.47
C ILE A 23 -4.11 6.57 6.08
N LEU A 24 -3.19 5.63 6.23
CA LEU A 24 -1.79 5.75 5.85
C LEU A 24 -1.53 4.88 4.62
N PRO A 25 -1.41 5.48 3.43
CA PRO A 25 -0.94 4.77 2.26
C PRO A 25 0.54 4.44 2.42
N ILE A 26 0.93 3.19 2.14
CA ILE A 26 2.31 2.72 2.20
C ILE A 26 2.60 1.92 0.93
N GLY A 27 3.63 2.32 0.20
CA GLY A 27 4.20 1.58 -0.93
C GLY A 27 5.63 2.04 -1.16
N ASP A 28 6.27 1.48 -2.18
CA ASP A 28 7.61 1.83 -2.62
C ASP A 28 8.62 1.83 -1.46
N ILE A 29 8.43 0.86 -0.55
CA ILE A 29 9.35 0.62 0.56
C ILE A 29 10.68 0.17 -0.02
N GLN A 30 10.64 -0.68 -1.05
CA GLN A 30 11.82 -1.24 -1.71
C GLN A 30 12.84 -1.76 -0.68
N PHE A 31 12.33 -2.56 0.27
CA PHE A 31 13.14 -3.10 1.36
C PHE A 31 14.30 -3.95 0.80
N GLY A 32 15.52 -3.65 1.24
CA GLY A 32 16.75 -4.26 0.71
C GLY A 32 17.52 -3.35 -0.25
N ALA A 33 16.91 -2.30 -0.79
CA ALA A 33 17.62 -1.28 -1.55
C ALA A 33 18.59 -0.50 -0.66
N GLN A 34 19.73 -0.09 -1.20
CA GLN A 34 20.73 0.72 -0.48
C GLN A 34 20.15 2.05 0.06
N GLY A 35 19.15 2.61 -0.62
CA GLY A 35 18.48 3.85 -0.23
C GLY A 35 17.29 3.69 0.71
N CYS A 36 16.97 2.46 1.13
CA CYS A 36 15.80 2.20 1.96
C CYS A 36 16.01 2.69 3.40
N ASP A 37 15.26 3.72 3.82
CA ASP A 37 15.29 4.28 5.18
C ASP A 37 14.30 3.55 6.10
N ILE A 38 14.74 2.43 6.65
CA ILE A 38 13.94 1.58 7.55
C ILE A 38 13.57 2.31 8.84
N ASP A 39 14.44 3.16 9.37
CA ASP A 39 14.15 3.90 10.59
C ASP A 39 13.03 4.91 10.36
N ARG A 40 12.99 5.57 9.19
CA ARG A 40 11.88 6.43 8.80
C ARG A 40 10.59 5.65 8.61
N LEU A 41 10.63 4.48 7.96
CA LEU A 41 9.47 3.61 7.85
C LEU A 41 8.93 3.24 9.24
N LYS A 42 9.81 2.81 10.15
CA LYS A 42 9.43 2.45 11.52
C LYS A 42 8.76 3.61 12.25
N ARG A 43 9.35 4.82 12.22
CA ARG A 43 8.72 6.02 12.80
C ARG A 43 7.35 6.32 12.20
N HIS A 44 7.17 6.08 10.90
CA HIS A 44 5.89 6.29 10.22
C HIS A 44 4.84 5.26 10.68
N ILE A 45 5.22 4.00 10.83
CA ILE A 45 4.37 2.94 11.38
C ILE A 45 3.99 3.23 12.83
N ASP A 46 4.97 3.58 13.67
CA ASP A 46 4.75 3.90 15.08
C ASP A 46 3.75 5.05 15.22
N TRP A 47 3.93 6.13 14.47
CA TRP A 47 2.98 7.24 14.44
C TRP A 47 1.58 6.81 13.99
N GLY A 48 1.49 5.96 12.96
CA GLY A 48 0.22 5.42 12.48
C GLY A 48 -0.52 4.60 13.55
N MET A 49 0.22 3.78 14.28
CA MET A 49 -0.33 2.96 15.36
C MET A 49 -0.76 3.79 16.57
N GLU A 50 0.01 4.82 16.94
CA GLU A 50 -0.33 5.77 18.01
C GLU A 50 -1.61 6.59 17.69
N ASN A 51 -1.90 6.79 16.40
CA ASN A 51 -3.02 7.62 15.93
C ASN A 51 -4.23 6.81 15.42
N ASP A 52 -4.29 5.52 15.73
CA ASP A 52 -5.35 4.57 15.37
C ASP A 52 -5.67 4.52 13.86
N CYS A 53 -4.62 4.56 13.05
CA CYS A 53 -4.76 4.58 11.61
C CYS A 53 -5.09 3.20 11.02
N TYR A 54 -5.74 3.24 9.85
CA TYR A 54 -5.78 2.14 8.88
C TYR A 54 -4.67 2.31 7.84
N PHE A 55 -4.34 1.22 7.14
CA PHE A 55 -3.28 1.20 6.13
C PHE A 55 -3.80 0.79 4.76
N ILE A 56 -3.19 1.31 3.70
CA ILE A 56 -3.42 0.86 2.31
C ILE A 56 -2.07 0.53 1.69
N GLY A 57 -1.93 -0.66 1.13
CA GLY A 57 -0.71 -1.08 0.44
C GLY A 57 -0.71 -0.69 -1.03
N LEU A 58 0.30 0.05 -1.47
CA LEU A 58 0.46 0.58 -2.82
C LEU A 58 1.52 -0.15 -3.67
N GLY A 59 2.06 -1.29 -3.21
CA GLY A 59 3.03 -2.10 -3.97
C GLY A 59 4.50 -1.79 -3.65
N ASP A 60 5.41 -2.53 -4.29
CA ASP A 60 6.88 -2.39 -4.19
C ASP A 60 7.42 -2.42 -2.75
N TYR A 61 7.06 -3.49 -2.03
CA TYR A 61 7.46 -3.66 -0.62
C TYR A 61 8.90 -4.14 -0.45
N LEU A 62 9.37 -5.04 -1.32
CA LEU A 62 10.74 -5.53 -1.34
C LEU A 62 11.44 -5.00 -2.60
N ASP A 63 12.74 -4.72 -2.52
CA ASP A 63 13.56 -4.44 -3.70
C ASP A 63 14.02 -5.76 -4.34
N VAL A 64 13.08 -6.41 -5.01
CA VAL A 64 13.38 -7.59 -5.84
C VAL A 64 13.69 -7.14 -7.26
N ALA A 65 14.32 -8.02 -8.03
CA ALA A 65 14.46 -7.92 -9.48
C ALA A 65 13.23 -7.24 -10.13
N SER A 66 13.48 -6.16 -10.87
CA SER A 66 12.50 -5.50 -11.72
C SER A 66 11.87 -6.49 -12.73
N PRO A 67 10.76 -6.14 -13.40
CA PRO A 67 10.12 -7.05 -14.36
C PRO A 67 11.06 -7.61 -15.43
N SER A 68 12.04 -6.81 -15.90
CA SER A 68 13.06 -7.26 -16.85
C SER A 68 14.04 -8.25 -16.23
N ASN A 69 14.50 -7.98 -15.01
CA ASN A 69 15.43 -8.87 -14.31
C ASN A 69 14.74 -10.19 -13.93
N ARG A 70 13.46 -10.15 -13.54
CA ARG A 70 12.68 -11.37 -13.30
C ARG A 70 12.55 -12.23 -14.54
N ARG A 71 12.24 -11.63 -15.69
CA ARG A 71 12.16 -12.39 -16.96
C ARG A 71 13.48 -13.06 -17.29
N MET A 72 14.60 -12.32 -17.17
CA MET A 72 15.93 -12.90 -17.36
C MET A 72 16.21 -14.05 -16.39
N LEU A 73 15.84 -13.91 -15.11
CA LEU A 73 16.01 -14.98 -14.11
C LEU A 73 15.10 -16.19 -14.34
N GLN A 74 13.96 -16.02 -15.00
CA GLN A 74 13.06 -17.11 -15.38
C GLN A 74 13.52 -17.82 -16.67
N GLU A 75 14.11 -17.06 -17.61
CA GLU A 75 14.64 -17.57 -18.88
C GLU A 75 15.96 -18.31 -18.70
N VAL A 76 16.81 -17.85 -17.76
CA VAL A 76 17.93 -18.65 -17.28
C VAL A 76 17.32 -19.82 -16.52
N THR A 77 17.54 -21.04 -17.01
CA THR A 77 17.17 -22.27 -16.30
C THR A 77 17.97 -22.34 -15.00
N LEU A 78 17.50 -21.65 -13.96
CA LEU A 78 18.04 -21.76 -12.64
C LEU A 78 17.88 -23.22 -12.22
N TYR A 79 18.98 -23.90 -11.95
CA TYR A 79 18.95 -25.21 -11.32
C TYR A 79 18.06 -25.14 -10.06
N ASP A 80 17.32 -26.20 -9.77
CA ASP A 80 16.36 -26.25 -8.66
C ASP A 80 16.98 -25.78 -7.33
N SER A 81 18.25 -26.13 -7.08
CA SER A 81 19.00 -25.71 -5.89
C SER A 81 19.20 -24.19 -5.77
N VAL A 82 19.39 -23.49 -6.90
CA VAL A 82 19.53 -22.02 -6.92
C VAL A 82 18.16 -21.38 -6.68
N ARG A 83 17.10 -21.94 -7.25
CA ARG A 83 15.74 -21.46 -7.03
C ARG A 83 15.32 -21.60 -5.57
N GLU A 84 15.57 -22.75 -4.96
CA GLU A 84 15.32 -22.96 -3.52
C GLU A 84 16.12 -21.98 -2.65
N MET A 85 17.37 -21.71 -2.99
CA MET A 85 18.19 -20.73 -2.28
C MET A 85 17.58 -19.32 -2.37
N MET A 86 17.12 -18.92 -3.56
CA MET A 86 16.45 -17.63 -3.77
C MET A 86 15.13 -17.55 -3.00
N ASP A 87 14.30 -18.60 -3.05
CA ASP A 87 13.05 -18.67 -2.28
C ASP A 87 13.31 -18.49 -0.79
N ARG A 88 14.29 -19.21 -0.21
CA ARG A 88 14.69 -19.03 1.20
C ARG A 88 15.12 -17.60 1.50
N LYS A 89 15.95 -17.00 0.64
CA LYS A 89 16.41 -15.62 0.83
C LYS A 89 15.26 -14.62 0.79
N MET A 90 14.32 -14.77 -0.14
CA MET A 90 13.15 -13.90 -0.23
C MET A 90 12.20 -14.05 0.96
N GLU A 91 12.09 -15.25 1.55
CA GLU A 91 11.39 -15.45 2.81
C GLU A 91 12.07 -14.73 3.99
N GLU A 92 13.40 -14.73 4.05
CA GLU A 92 14.15 -14.01 5.09
C GLU A 92 13.95 -12.50 4.98
N GLU A 93 14.05 -11.93 3.78
CA GLU A 93 13.79 -10.50 3.53
C GLU A 93 12.34 -10.12 3.90
N LEU A 94 11.37 -10.95 3.53
CA LEU A 94 9.97 -10.73 3.90
C LEU A 94 9.78 -10.76 5.43
N LYS A 95 10.41 -11.71 6.13
CA LYS A 95 10.38 -11.78 7.59
C LYS A 95 11.03 -10.54 8.23
N ALA A 96 12.12 -10.05 7.67
CA ALA A 96 12.79 -8.83 8.14
C ALA A 96 11.89 -7.60 7.99
N LEU A 97 11.24 -7.42 6.83
CA LEU A 97 10.26 -6.36 6.63
C LEU A 97 9.07 -6.49 7.59
N LEU A 98 8.58 -7.71 7.81
CA LEU A 98 7.48 -7.99 8.74
C LEU A 98 7.81 -7.65 10.19
N HIS A 99 9.09 -7.59 10.58
CA HIS A 99 9.45 -7.10 11.92
C HIS A 99 9.03 -5.63 12.11
N THR A 100 9.10 -4.83 11.04
CA THR A 100 8.69 -3.42 11.05
C THR A 100 7.19 -3.27 10.85
N LEU A 101 6.59 -4.04 9.94
CA LEU A 101 5.16 -3.91 9.62
C LEU A 101 4.24 -4.70 10.57
N GLY A 102 4.77 -5.65 11.32
CA GLY A 102 4.01 -6.56 12.19
C GLY A 102 2.99 -5.90 13.12
N PRO A 103 3.27 -4.74 13.76
CA PRO A 103 2.31 -4.02 14.58
C PRO A 103 1.00 -3.64 13.87
N THR A 104 1.03 -3.53 12.53
CA THR A 104 -0.12 -3.09 11.72
C THR A 104 -1.07 -4.22 11.31
N LYS A 105 -0.81 -5.47 11.72
CA LYS A 105 -1.61 -6.64 11.37
C LYS A 105 -3.10 -6.43 11.66
N GLY A 106 -3.96 -6.76 10.69
CA GLY A 106 -5.41 -6.60 10.78
C GLY A 106 -5.93 -5.16 10.61
N ARG A 107 -5.05 -4.18 10.34
CA ARG A 107 -5.43 -2.76 10.14
C ARG A 107 -5.34 -2.29 8.69
N TRP A 108 -5.10 -3.19 7.74
CA TRP A 108 -5.00 -2.85 6.33
C TRP A 108 -6.35 -2.99 5.63
N LEU A 109 -6.70 -2.01 4.80
CA LEU A 109 -7.91 -2.02 3.98
C LEU A 109 -7.75 -2.83 2.68
N GLY A 110 -6.53 -3.28 2.41
CA GLY A 110 -6.12 -4.03 1.24
C GLY A 110 -4.71 -3.63 0.80
N LEU A 111 -4.10 -4.46 -0.03
CA LEU A 111 -2.81 -4.17 -0.65
C LEU A 111 -2.80 -4.61 -2.11
N VAL A 112 -2.25 -3.76 -2.98
CA VAL A 112 -1.96 -4.10 -4.37
C VAL A 112 -0.51 -4.56 -4.53
N SER A 113 -0.25 -5.29 -5.61
CA SER A 113 1.10 -5.66 -6.01
C SER A 113 1.80 -4.49 -6.68
N GLY A 114 3.12 -4.46 -6.55
CA GLY A 114 3.95 -3.57 -7.34
C GLY A 114 4.62 -4.28 -8.52
N HIS A 115 5.69 -3.68 -9.04
CA HIS A 115 6.54 -4.30 -10.04
C HIS A 115 7.75 -5.04 -9.45
N HIS A 116 8.07 -4.87 -8.17
CA HIS A 116 9.22 -5.45 -7.49
C HIS A 116 8.77 -6.53 -6.50
N TYR A 117 8.27 -7.66 -7.01
CA TYR A 117 7.92 -8.84 -6.22
C TYR A 117 8.74 -10.07 -6.62
N TRP A 118 8.81 -11.10 -5.77
CA TRP A 118 9.31 -12.44 -6.15
C TRP A 118 8.14 -13.41 -6.29
N GLN A 119 8.23 -14.37 -7.22
CA GLN A 119 7.27 -15.47 -7.34
C GLN A 119 7.92 -16.78 -6.90
N PHE A 120 7.36 -17.38 -5.85
CA PHE A 120 7.83 -18.64 -5.27
C PHE A 120 7.43 -19.84 -6.14
N GLY A 121 8.08 -20.98 -5.91
CA GLY A 121 7.76 -22.23 -6.62
C GLY A 121 6.30 -22.70 -6.47
N ASP A 122 5.63 -22.34 -5.37
CA ASP A 122 4.23 -22.67 -5.08
C ASP A 122 3.20 -21.76 -5.77
N GLY A 123 3.67 -20.79 -6.57
CA GLY A 123 2.83 -19.83 -7.28
C GLY A 123 2.43 -18.60 -6.47
N THR A 124 2.75 -18.54 -5.18
CA THR A 124 2.58 -17.33 -4.37
C THR A 124 3.64 -16.29 -4.70
N THR A 125 3.40 -15.03 -4.32
CA THR A 125 4.37 -13.95 -4.41
C THR A 125 4.73 -13.40 -3.03
N THR A 126 5.81 -12.61 -2.96
CA THR A 126 6.14 -11.81 -1.76
C THR A 126 4.95 -10.98 -1.29
N ASP A 127 4.18 -10.41 -2.22
CA ASP A 127 3.05 -9.54 -1.91
C ASP A 127 1.84 -10.34 -1.40
N THR A 128 1.56 -11.51 -1.97
CA THR A 128 0.48 -12.37 -1.46
C THR A 128 0.82 -12.91 -0.07
N ARG A 129 2.09 -13.27 0.16
CA ARG A 129 2.56 -13.76 1.47
C ARG A 129 2.58 -12.63 2.50
N LEU A 130 2.94 -11.41 2.10
CA LEU A 130 2.85 -10.21 2.94
C LEU A 130 1.40 -9.95 3.35
N ALA A 131 0.46 -10.00 2.41
CA ALA A 131 -0.97 -9.83 2.69
C ALA A 131 -1.48 -10.83 3.72
N GLN A 132 -1.10 -12.10 3.55
CA GLN A 132 -1.46 -13.15 4.49
C GLN A 132 -0.87 -12.92 5.89
N ALA A 133 0.41 -12.52 5.97
CA ALA A 133 1.08 -12.29 7.25
C ALA A 133 0.48 -11.08 8.02
N LEU A 134 0.10 -10.03 7.29
CA LEU A 134 -0.53 -8.82 7.82
C LEU A 134 -2.05 -8.96 8.03
N ASP A 135 -2.61 -10.15 7.81
CA ASP A 135 -4.05 -10.44 7.93
C ASP A 135 -4.91 -9.45 7.14
N THR A 136 -4.59 -9.33 5.85
CA THR A 136 -5.27 -8.43 4.93
C THR A 136 -5.50 -9.06 3.56
N LYS A 137 -6.30 -8.37 2.75
CA LYS A 137 -6.66 -8.81 1.42
C LYS A 137 -5.62 -8.37 0.39
N TYR A 138 -5.08 -9.34 -0.33
CA TYR A 138 -4.39 -9.09 -1.60
C TYR A 138 -5.40 -8.72 -2.68
N MET A 139 -5.22 -7.56 -3.30
CA MET A 139 -6.18 -6.96 -4.23
C MET A 139 -5.79 -7.16 -5.70
N GLY A 140 -4.64 -7.79 -5.97
CA GLY A 140 -4.14 -8.05 -7.32
C GLY A 140 -3.02 -7.09 -7.75
N ASP A 141 -2.64 -7.20 -9.02
CA ASP A 141 -1.58 -6.46 -9.71
C ASP A 141 -2.10 -5.24 -10.51
N GLY A 142 -3.42 -5.03 -10.48
CA GLY A 142 -4.11 -3.90 -11.07
C GLY A 142 -4.59 -2.91 -10.02
N ALA A 143 -5.53 -2.05 -10.42
CA ALA A 143 -6.13 -1.09 -9.50
C ALA A 143 -7.16 -1.75 -8.60
N ALA A 144 -7.23 -1.27 -7.36
CA ALA A 144 -8.15 -1.73 -6.34
C ALA A 144 -9.06 -0.60 -5.86
N VAL A 145 -10.21 -0.99 -5.30
CA VAL A 145 -11.15 -0.04 -4.70
C VAL A 145 -11.58 -0.56 -3.35
N SER A 146 -11.36 0.25 -2.31
CA SER A 146 -11.91 0.01 -0.97
C SER A 146 -13.08 0.96 -0.75
N ILE A 147 -14.22 0.41 -0.33
CA ILE A 147 -15.44 1.18 -0.04
C ILE A 147 -15.61 1.23 1.47
N LEU A 148 -15.43 2.41 2.04
CA LEU A 148 -15.67 2.66 3.46
C LEU A 148 -17.13 3.04 3.65
N GLN A 149 -17.81 2.32 4.55
CA GLN A 149 -19.17 2.63 4.97
C GLN A 149 -19.15 3.18 6.39
N PHE A 150 -19.53 4.44 6.52
CA PHE A 150 -19.62 5.09 7.82
C PHE A 150 -21.05 5.03 8.32
N VAL A 151 -21.27 4.39 9.46
CA VAL A 151 -22.60 4.25 10.06
C VAL A 151 -22.72 5.16 11.27
N HIS A 152 -23.52 6.23 11.14
CA HIS A 152 -23.83 7.09 12.27
C HIS A 152 -25.08 6.58 12.99
N ARG A 153 -24.89 6.16 14.25
CA ARG A 153 -26.01 5.82 15.15
C ARG A 153 -26.43 7.08 15.88
N SER A 154 -27.47 7.75 15.38
CA SER A 154 -28.12 8.82 16.13
C SER A 154 -29.04 8.20 17.19
N PRO A 155 -28.91 8.57 18.48
CA PRO A 155 -29.81 8.09 19.53
C PRO A 155 -31.28 8.48 19.32
N SER A 156 -31.54 9.58 18.59
CA SER A 156 -32.86 10.18 18.43
C SER A 156 -33.54 9.93 17.08
N ARG A 157 -32.84 9.35 16.10
CA ARG A 157 -33.41 9.03 14.77
C ARG A 157 -33.54 7.52 14.59
N LYS A 158 -34.76 7.08 14.22
CA LYS A 158 -35.04 5.70 13.80
C LYS A 158 -34.21 5.24 12.59
N ASN A 159 -33.72 6.18 11.76
CA ASN A 159 -32.93 5.89 10.57
C ASN A 159 -31.43 6.08 10.82
N ARG A 160 -30.64 5.06 10.46
CA ARG A 160 -29.17 5.13 10.38
C ARG A 160 -28.78 6.09 9.25
N LEU A 161 -28.02 7.13 9.56
CA LEU A 161 -27.35 7.92 8.53
C LEU A 161 -26.09 7.15 8.12
N THR A 162 -25.94 6.89 6.83
CA THR A 162 -24.79 6.19 6.27
C THR A 162 -24.08 7.08 5.26
N GLY A 163 -22.77 7.29 5.44
CA GLY A 163 -21.90 7.87 4.44
C GLY A 163 -21.07 6.79 3.77
N THR A 164 -20.67 7.01 2.53
CA THR A 164 -19.72 6.13 1.84
C THR A 164 -18.57 6.95 1.29
N ALA A 165 -17.35 6.41 1.38
CA ALA A 165 -16.20 6.90 0.63
C ALA A 165 -15.58 5.76 -0.17
N LYS A 166 -15.26 6.00 -1.43
CA LYS A 166 -14.55 5.08 -2.32
C LYS A 166 -13.12 5.55 -2.46
N ILE A 167 -12.20 4.66 -2.18
CA ILE A 167 -10.77 4.90 -2.34
C ILE A 167 -10.30 4.03 -3.49
N TRP A 168 -9.89 4.67 -4.57
CA TRP A 168 -9.21 4.00 -5.67
C TRP A 168 -7.71 4.04 -5.41
N TYR A 169 -7.02 2.92 -5.56
CA TYR A 169 -5.57 2.86 -5.38
C TYR A 169 -4.92 1.87 -6.33
N HIS A 170 -3.71 2.21 -6.75
CA HIS A 170 -2.93 1.44 -7.71
C HIS A 170 -1.45 1.71 -7.49
N HIS A 171 -0.58 0.77 -7.81
CA HIS A 171 0.87 1.01 -7.72
C HIS A 171 1.39 2.00 -8.79
N GLY A 172 0.61 2.25 -9.84
CA GLY A 172 1.07 3.03 -10.99
C GLY A 172 1.89 2.18 -11.96
N ARG A 173 2.15 2.68 -13.18
CA ARG A 173 3.11 2.10 -14.14
C ARG A 173 3.88 3.20 -14.87
N GLY A 174 5.19 2.98 -15.09
CA GLY A 174 6.06 3.78 -15.96
C GLY A 174 6.81 4.94 -15.29
N ALA A 175 8.00 5.26 -15.78
CA ALA A 175 8.87 6.32 -15.27
C ALA A 175 8.34 7.71 -15.68
N GLY A 176 7.88 8.50 -14.72
CA GLY A 176 7.52 9.90 -14.96
C GLY A 176 8.78 10.75 -15.12
N GLN A 177 9.02 11.32 -16.30
CA GLN A 177 10.20 12.17 -16.53
C GLN A 177 10.03 13.61 -16.05
N THR A 178 8.79 14.02 -15.75
CA THR A 178 8.45 15.39 -15.30
C THR A 178 7.74 15.34 -13.96
N ALA A 179 7.91 16.40 -13.15
CA ALA A 179 7.29 16.50 -11.82
C ALA A 179 5.75 16.39 -11.85
N GLY A 180 5.10 16.74 -12.96
CA GLY A 180 3.65 16.66 -13.14
C GLY A 180 3.13 15.30 -13.64
N ALA A 181 4.02 14.38 -14.03
CA ALA A 181 3.61 13.11 -14.63
C ALA A 181 2.71 12.25 -13.71
N PRO A 182 2.96 12.13 -12.38
CA PRO A 182 2.05 11.40 -11.49
C PRO A 182 0.67 12.05 -11.38
N LEU A 183 0.61 13.38 -11.29
CA LEU A 183 -0.65 14.12 -11.17
C LEU A 183 -1.50 13.99 -12.43
N ASN A 184 -0.89 14.12 -13.62
CA ASN A 184 -1.59 13.96 -14.88
C ASN A 184 -2.19 12.55 -15.02
N LYS A 185 -1.45 11.51 -14.61
CA LYS A 185 -1.96 10.13 -14.62
C LYS A 185 -3.20 9.99 -13.74
N LEU A 186 -3.15 10.51 -12.51
CA LEU A 186 -4.30 10.51 -11.61
C LEU A 186 -5.48 11.31 -12.17
N GLU A 187 -5.24 12.45 -12.79
CA GLU A 187 -6.29 13.26 -13.44
C GLU A 187 -6.98 12.49 -14.57
N HIS A 188 -6.21 11.76 -15.39
CA HIS A 188 -6.78 10.90 -16.43
C HIS A 188 -7.63 9.77 -15.84
N ILE A 189 -7.17 9.13 -14.76
CA ILE A 189 -7.96 8.08 -14.08
C ILE A 189 -9.24 8.66 -13.49
N ALA A 190 -9.18 9.81 -12.81
CA ALA A 190 -10.34 10.47 -12.22
C ALA A 190 -11.43 10.85 -13.26
N LYS A 191 -11.04 11.03 -14.53
CA LYS A 191 -12.01 11.22 -15.64
C LYS A 191 -12.73 9.92 -16.04
N THR A 192 -12.17 8.76 -15.72
CA THR A 192 -12.68 7.45 -16.16
C THR A 192 -13.34 6.65 -15.04
N PHE A 193 -12.85 6.80 -13.81
CA PHE A 193 -13.35 6.09 -12.64
C PHE A 193 -13.77 7.09 -11.58
N ASN A 194 -14.95 6.92 -10.99
CA ASN A 194 -15.48 7.83 -9.98
C ASN A 194 -15.22 7.30 -8.55
N ALA A 195 -14.20 7.86 -7.90
CA ALA A 195 -13.85 7.67 -6.50
C ALA A 195 -13.72 9.02 -5.78
N ASP A 196 -13.83 8.99 -4.45
CA ASP A 196 -13.70 10.16 -3.59
C ASP A 196 -12.22 10.47 -3.29
N ILE A 197 -11.38 9.42 -3.24
CA ILE A 197 -9.95 9.51 -2.97
C ILE A 197 -9.20 8.64 -3.99
N TYR A 198 -8.10 9.16 -4.54
CA TYR A 198 -7.21 8.44 -5.45
C TYR A 198 -5.80 8.41 -4.86
N LEU A 199 -5.22 7.22 -4.79
CA LEU A 199 -3.85 7.00 -4.30
C LEU A 199 -3.05 6.28 -5.39
N MET A 200 -1.79 6.65 -5.54
CA MET A 200 -0.87 5.98 -6.46
C MET A 200 0.51 5.85 -5.83
N GLY A 201 1.10 4.66 -5.95
CA GLY A 201 2.52 4.40 -5.65
C GLY A 201 3.44 5.14 -6.62
#